data_AF-A0A7V1EAM5-F1
#
_entry.id   AF-A0A7V1EAM5-F1
#
_cell.length_a   1.000
_cell.length_b   1.000
_cell.length_c   1.000
_cell.angle_alpha   90.00
_cell.angle_beta   90.00
_cell.angle_gamma   90.00
#
_symmetry.space_group_name_H-M   'P 1'
#
loop_
_entity.id
_entity.type
_entity.pdbx_description
1 polymer ?
#
loop_
_entity_poly.entity_id
_entity_poly.type
_entity_poly.pdbx_seq_one_letter_code
_entity_poly.pdbx_strand_id
1 'polypeptide(L)'
;MAEMKNRHFYFFAVVVVLLPLNWVTVSALQAVFKNEFLLKALLSFAPYQIFIKAGFWVLTAAVWVTMYSFVIMKKNSKNRLLNEKQNEMAALLKASRIVLKHKSFKNTARQIYNFCKSIIGATQGYLSLLSKNGAENEYIFIDSGNYPPKEDRSFSVPIRGMLEEAYKTCEPICSNDLKKSKWTEEYPEGQKVDNILISPLVINDSVVGLLVLANKEEGFKEEDSNLAGVFGEIISIALYKSRTLELYEESENQKIEIINELNDAISKIKTLSGLVPICAECKKIRDDKGFWYQVEEYIEKHSNAEFSHGLCPECIKKMHPDIYHDLFLNDKSD
;
A
#
# COMPACT_ATOMS: atom_id res chain seq x y z
N MET A 1 -13.47 -3.70 34.02
CA MET A 1 -13.21 -4.93 34.82
C MET A 1 -14.19 -5.19 35.98
N ALA A 2 -15.08 -4.25 36.36
CA ALA A 2 -16.00 -4.44 37.48
C ALA A 2 -17.30 -5.22 37.15
N GLU A 3 -17.71 -5.31 35.88
CA GLU A 3 -18.99 -5.94 35.50
C GLU A 3 -18.93 -7.47 35.32
N MET A 4 -17.75 -8.07 35.15
CA MET A 4 -17.64 -9.54 35.01
C MET A 4 -17.69 -10.29 36.35
N LYS A 5 -17.44 -9.62 37.50
CA LYS A 5 -17.52 -10.26 38.82
C LYS A 5 -18.95 -10.51 39.30
N ASN A 6 -19.93 -9.73 38.86
CA ASN A 6 -21.32 -9.87 39.34
C ASN A 6 -22.10 -11.02 38.69
N ARG A 7 -21.79 -11.41 37.44
CA ARG A 7 -22.48 -12.54 36.77
C ARG A 7 -22.09 -13.91 37.33
N HIS A 8 -20.82 -14.09 37.69
CA HIS A 8 -20.39 -15.32 38.38
C HIS A 8 -20.98 -15.41 39.78
N PHE A 9 -21.16 -14.29 40.49
CA PHE A 9 -21.74 -14.29 41.84
C PHE A 9 -23.23 -14.71 41.84
N TYR A 10 -24.03 -14.25 40.87
CA TYR A 10 -25.42 -14.69 40.72
C TYR A 10 -25.53 -16.16 40.27
N PHE A 11 -24.65 -16.62 39.39
CA PHE A 11 -24.64 -18.04 38.96
C PHE A 11 -24.20 -18.96 40.10
N PHE A 12 -23.22 -18.55 40.91
CA PHE A 12 -22.77 -19.31 42.08
C PHE A 12 -23.80 -19.26 43.22
N ALA A 13 -24.48 -18.14 43.45
CA ALA A 13 -25.52 -18.02 44.47
C ALA A 13 -26.75 -18.91 44.16
N VAL A 14 -27.16 -19.01 42.89
CA VAL A 14 -28.26 -19.89 42.48
C VAL A 14 -27.86 -21.37 42.58
N VAL A 15 -26.61 -21.71 42.21
CA VAL A 15 -26.12 -23.09 42.29
C VAL A 15 -25.84 -23.53 43.75
N VAL A 16 -25.32 -22.65 44.61
CA VAL A 16 -25.02 -22.95 46.02
C VAL A 16 -26.26 -22.98 46.91
N VAL A 17 -27.32 -22.22 46.59
CA VAL A 17 -28.60 -22.32 47.31
C VAL A 17 -29.40 -23.58 46.89
N LEU A 18 -29.20 -24.09 45.68
CA LEU A 18 -29.91 -25.29 45.19
C LEU A 18 -29.18 -26.62 45.48
N LEU A 19 -27.87 -26.61 45.73
CA LEU A 19 -27.08 -27.83 45.98
C LEU A 19 -27.35 -28.55 47.33
N PRO A 20 -27.45 -27.88 48.49
CA PRO A 20 -27.66 -28.58 49.77
C PRO A 20 -29.11 -29.04 49.95
N LEU A 21 -30.08 -28.42 49.25
CA LEU A 21 -31.46 -28.89 49.20
C LEU A 21 -31.61 -30.17 48.37
N ASN A 22 -30.68 -30.44 47.44
CA ASN A 22 -30.82 -31.54 46.49
C ASN A 22 -30.40 -32.89 47.09
N TRP A 23 -29.40 -32.99 47.97
CA TRP A 23 -28.92 -34.31 48.39
C TRP A 23 -29.84 -35.03 49.40
N VAL A 24 -30.42 -34.29 50.35
CA VAL A 24 -31.41 -34.83 51.31
C VAL A 24 -32.74 -35.12 50.59
N THR A 25 -33.16 -34.26 49.67
CA THR A 25 -34.40 -34.49 48.90
C THR A 25 -34.23 -35.59 47.86
N VAL A 26 -33.10 -35.70 47.17
CA VAL A 26 -32.80 -36.78 46.22
C VAL A 26 -32.67 -38.12 46.94
N SER A 27 -32.08 -38.16 48.14
CA SER A 27 -32.01 -39.40 48.95
C SER A 27 -33.39 -39.83 49.44
N ALA A 28 -34.23 -38.88 49.88
CA ALA A 28 -35.62 -39.14 50.25
C ALA A 28 -36.47 -39.55 49.03
N LEU A 29 -36.29 -38.91 47.87
CA LEU A 29 -36.95 -39.26 46.61
C LEU A 29 -36.49 -40.63 46.09
N GLN A 30 -35.21 -40.99 46.18
CA GLN A 30 -34.72 -42.34 45.84
C GLN A 30 -35.32 -43.42 46.74
N ALA A 31 -35.50 -43.14 48.04
CA ALA A 31 -36.18 -44.05 48.96
C ALA A 31 -37.67 -44.21 48.64
N VAL A 32 -38.34 -43.13 48.21
CA VAL A 32 -39.74 -43.14 47.77
C VAL A 32 -39.91 -43.85 46.42
N PHE A 33 -39.00 -43.65 45.46
CA PHE A 33 -39.05 -44.31 44.15
C PHE A 33 -38.72 -45.81 44.19
N LYS A 34 -37.94 -46.26 45.18
CA LYS A 34 -37.68 -47.70 45.41
C LYS A 34 -38.86 -48.45 46.03
N ASN A 35 -39.86 -47.75 46.56
CA ASN A 35 -40.95 -48.35 47.32
C ASN A 35 -42.28 -48.14 46.59
N GLU A 36 -42.72 -49.15 45.82
CA GLU A 36 -43.89 -49.09 44.92
C GLU A 36 -45.18 -48.59 45.61
N PHE A 37 -45.31 -48.87 46.90
CA PHE A 37 -46.49 -48.50 47.69
C PHE A 37 -46.56 -47.00 47.99
N LEU A 38 -45.43 -46.38 48.37
CA LEU A 38 -45.36 -44.94 48.65
C LEU A 38 -45.47 -44.10 47.37
N LEU A 39 -44.93 -44.60 46.26
CA LEU A 39 -45.05 -43.95 44.96
C LEU A 39 -46.51 -43.87 44.49
N LYS A 40 -47.27 -44.97 44.64
CA LYS A 40 -48.71 -45.01 44.32
C LYS A 40 -49.54 -44.09 45.23
N ALA A 41 -49.21 -43.99 46.52
CA ALA A 41 -49.91 -43.12 47.47
C ALA A 41 -49.64 -41.61 47.26
N LEU A 42 -48.42 -41.24 46.85
CA LEU A 42 -48.10 -39.85 46.50
C LEU A 42 -48.73 -39.43 45.17
N LEU A 43 -48.86 -40.35 44.22
CA LEU A 43 -49.50 -40.10 42.91
C LEU A 43 -51.03 -40.04 42.98
N SER A 44 -51.67 -40.59 44.03
CA SER A 44 -53.13 -40.53 44.25
C SER A 44 -53.60 -39.22 44.88
N PHE A 45 -52.70 -38.42 45.46
CA PHE A 45 -53.01 -37.08 45.99
C PHE A 45 -52.84 -36.02 44.89
N ALA A 46 -53.97 -35.51 44.38
CA ALA A 46 -54.06 -34.48 43.35
C ALA A 46 -53.11 -33.27 43.51
N PRO A 47 -52.84 -32.70 44.71
CA PRO A 47 -51.91 -31.57 44.83
C PRO A 47 -50.46 -31.95 44.49
N TYR A 48 -50.01 -33.16 44.80
CA TYR A 48 -48.62 -33.59 44.53
C TYR A 48 -48.34 -33.77 43.02
N GLN A 49 -49.32 -34.23 42.26
CA GLN A 49 -49.26 -34.31 40.80
C GLN A 49 -49.03 -32.92 40.15
N ILE A 50 -49.64 -31.88 40.71
CA ILE A 50 -49.46 -30.49 40.24
C ILE A 50 -48.04 -30.01 40.51
N PHE A 51 -47.50 -30.26 41.70
CA PHE A 51 -46.12 -29.89 42.04
C PHE A 51 -45.08 -30.61 41.17
N ILE A 52 -45.27 -31.90 40.87
CA ILE A 52 -44.36 -32.66 39.98
C ILE A 52 -44.42 -32.11 38.54
N LYS A 53 -45.62 -31.84 38.01
CA LYS A 53 -45.77 -31.24 36.68
C LYS A 53 -45.16 -29.83 36.64
N ALA A 54 -45.40 -29.00 37.65
CA ALA A 54 -44.82 -27.67 37.74
C ALA A 54 -43.28 -27.73 37.81
N GLY A 55 -42.72 -28.64 38.61
CA GLY A 55 -41.27 -28.86 38.69
C GLY A 55 -40.67 -29.31 37.36
N PHE A 56 -41.35 -30.19 36.61
CA PHE A 56 -40.93 -30.60 35.27
C PHE A 56 -40.94 -29.43 34.27
N TRP A 57 -41.97 -28.59 34.28
CA TRP A 57 -42.03 -27.38 33.45
C TRP A 57 -40.94 -26.37 33.81
N VAL A 58 -40.59 -26.22 35.10
CA VAL A 58 -39.49 -25.36 35.54
C VAL A 58 -38.13 -25.91 35.10
N LEU A 59 -37.89 -27.22 35.23
CA LEU A 59 -36.66 -27.88 34.79
C LEU A 59 -36.48 -27.77 33.27
N THR A 60 -37.53 -28.05 32.50
CA THR A 60 -37.49 -27.94 31.04
C THR A 60 -37.26 -26.50 30.58
N ALA A 61 -37.90 -25.51 31.23
CA ALA A 61 -37.65 -24.09 30.96
C ALA A 61 -36.21 -23.68 31.30
N ALA A 62 -35.64 -24.15 32.41
CA ALA A 62 -34.25 -23.88 32.78
C ALA A 62 -33.25 -24.47 31.78
N VAL A 63 -33.48 -25.70 31.31
CA VAL A 63 -32.68 -26.32 30.24
C VAL A 63 -32.82 -25.52 28.92
N TRP A 64 -34.02 -25.06 28.60
CA TRP A 64 -34.26 -24.23 27.40
C TRP A 64 -33.53 -22.89 27.48
N VAL A 65 -33.57 -22.19 28.61
CA VAL A 65 -32.89 -20.90 28.83
C VAL A 65 -31.38 -21.05 28.74
N THR A 66 -30.81 -22.12 29.31
CA THR A 66 -29.37 -22.38 29.27
C THR A 66 -28.89 -22.74 27.86
N MET A 67 -29.62 -23.61 27.14
CA MET A 67 -29.33 -23.91 25.73
C MET A 67 -29.43 -22.66 24.85
N TYR A 68 -30.51 -21.87 24.99
CA TYR A 68 -30.71 -20.66 24.21
C TYR A 68 -29.62 -19.61 24.47
N SER A 69 -29.24 -19.41 25.74
CA SER A 69 -28.14 -18.52 26.13
C SER A 69 -26.79 -18.95 25.54
N PHE A 70 -26.52 -20.27 25.53
CA PHE A 70 -25.32 -20.82 24.90
C PHE A 70 -25.29 -20.58 23.38
N VAL A 71 -26.41 -20.78 22.70
CA VAL A 71 -26.53 -20.50 21.26
C VAL A 71 -26.31 -19.01 20.95
N ILE A 72 -26.89 -18.10 21.75
CA ILE A 72 -26.66 -16.66 21.60
C ILE A 72 -25.18 -16.31 21.85
N MET A 73 -24.54 -16.87 22.87
CA MET A 73 -23.10 -16.63 23.12
C MET A 73 -22.24 -17.08 21.94
N LYS A 74 -22.52 -18.25 21.37
CA LYS A 74 -21.78 -18.77 20.22
C LYS A 74 -22.02 -17.92 18.96
N LYS A 75 -23.24 -17.45 18.75
CA LYS A 75 -23.58 -16.52 17.65
C LYS A 75 -22.89 -15.16 17.83
N ASN A 76 -22.90 -14.62 19.03
CA ASN A 76 -22.29 -13.32 19.33
C ASN A 76 -20.77 -13.35 19.22
N SER A 77 -20.11 -14.42 19.68
CA SER A 77 -18.66 -14.61 19.49
C SER A 77 -18.29 -14.73 18.01
N LYS A 78 -19.05 -15.48 17.22
CA LYS A 78 -18.84 -15.57 15.76
C LYS A 78 -19.04 -14.21 15.07
N ASN A 79 -20.06 -13.45 15.46
CA ASN A 79 -20.30 -12.11 14.91
C ASN A 79 -19.19 -11.12 15.30
N ARG A 80 -18.64 -11.22 16.52
CA ARG A 80 -17.47 -10.41 16.92
C ARG A 80 -16.26 -10.71 16.04
N LEU A 81 -15.93 -12.00 15.88
CA LEU A 81 -14.83 -12.41 15.01
C LEU A 81 -15.03 -11.94 13.56
N LEU A 82 -16.25 -12.05 13.03
CA LEU A 82 -16.56 -11.57 11.68
C LEU A 82 -16.37 -10.06 11.55
N ASN A 83 -16.82 -9.28 12.52
CA ASN A 83 -16.65 -7.83 12.53
C ASN A 83 -15.18 -7.43 12.65
N GLU A 84 -14.40 -8.12 13.49
CA GLU A 84 -12.95 -7.92 13.59
C GLU A 84 -12.25 -8.18 12.25
N LYS A 85 -12.56 -9.31 11.61
CA LYS A 85 -12.02 -9.64 10.27
C LYS A 85 -12.47 -8.64 9.20
N GLN A 86 -13.70 -8.15 9.25
CA GLN A 86 -14.17 -7.10 8.34
C GLN A 86 -13.41 -5.79 8.55
N ASN A 87 -13.10 -5.42 9.79
CA ASN A 87 -12.33 -4.21 10.10
C ASN A 87 -10.88 -4.33 9.61
N GLU A 88 -10.23 -5.49 9.80
CA GLU A 88 -8.90 -5.79 9.26
C GLU A 88 -8.89 -5.70 7.71
N MET A 89 -9.87 -6.30 7.04
CA MET A 89 -9.96 -6.23 5.57
C MET A 89 -10.20 -4.81 5.06
N ALA A 90 -11.14 -4.08 5.68
CA ALA A 90 -11.41 -2.68 5.33
C ALA A 90 -10.16 -1.82 5.50
N ALA A 91 -9.35 -2.14 6.51
CA ALA A 91 -8.10 -1.52 6.76
C ALA A 91 -7.06 -1.76 5.65
N LEU A 92 -6.80 -3.01 5.30
CA LEU A 92 -5.87 -3.36 4.24
C LEU A 92 -6.27 -2.73 2.89
N LEU A 93 -7.57 -2.72 2.59
CA LEU A 93 -8.10 -2.05 1.40
C LEU A 93 -7.86 -0.54 1.44
N LYS A 94 -8.03 0.10 2.59
CA LYS A 94 -7.75 1.53 2.76
C LYS A 94 -6.27 1.83 2.53
N ALA A 95 -5.36 1.04 3.11
CA ALA A 95 -3.93 1.19 2.89
C ALA A 95 -3.53 1.00 1.43
N SER A 96 -4.06 -0.03 0.76
CA SER A 96 -3.86 -0.26 -0.68
C SER A 96 -4.31 0.93 -1.53
N ARG A 97 -5.43 1.57 -1.18
CA ARG A 97 -5.90 2.79 -1.88
C ARG A 97 -4.97 3.99 -1.68
N ILE A 98 -4.30 4.11 -0.53
CA ILE A 98 -3.33 5.19 -0.27
C ILE A 98 -2.14 5.06 -1.23
N VAL A 99 -1.67 3.84 -1.48
CA VAL A 99 -0.59 3.54 -2.44
C VAL A 99 -0.91 4.07 -3.83
N LEU A 100 -2.15 3.93 -4.29
CA LEU A 100 -2.55 4.37 -5.62
C LEU A 100 -2.63 5.90 -5.75
N LYS A 101 -3.06 6.60 -4.70
CA LYS A 101 -3.37 8.05 -4.76
C LYS A 101 -2.15 8.96 -4.72
N HIS A 102 -1.11 8.58 -4.00
CA HIS A 102 0.04 9.47 -3.76
C HIS A 102 1.21 9.12 -4.68
N LYS A 103 1.94 10.17 -5.09
CA LYS A 103 3.22 10.04 -5.82
C LYS A 103 4.40 9.83 -4.86
N SER A 104 4.43 10.55 -3.73
CA SER A 104 5.54 10.47 -2.77
C SER A 104 5.46 9.22 -1.89
N PHE A 105 6.49 8.38 -1.93
CA PHE A 105 6.65 7.24 -1.03
C PHE A 105 6.57 7.65 0.45
N LYS A 106 7.31 8.69 0.86
CA LYS A 106 7.41 9.12 2.27
C LYS A 106 6.04 9.42 2.89
N ASN A 107 5.18 10.14 2.17
CA ASN A 107 3.82 10.47 2.63
C ASN A 107 2.89 9.26 2.64
N THR A 108 3.02 8.39 1.63
CA THR A 108 2.27 7.14 1.51
C THR A 108 2.57 6.22 2.68
N ALA A 109 3.86 5.96 2.91
CA ALA A 109 4.35 5.05 3.94
C ALA A 109 4.01 5.55 5.35
N ARG A 110 4.10 6.87 5.60
CA ARG A 110 3.65 7.46 6.88
C ARG A 110 2.18 7.24 7.16
N GLN A 111 1.30 7.41 6.16
CA GLN A 111 -0.13 7.19 6.35
C GLN A 111 -0.45 5.70 6.59
N ILE A 112 0.20 4.80 5.85
CA ILE A 112 0.03 3.35 6.05
C ILE A 112 0.52 2.95 7.43
N TYR A 113 1.68 3.44 7.86
CA TYR A 113 2.21 3.23 9.21
C TYR A 113 1.24 3.70 10.29
N ASN A 114 0.74 4.93 10.21
CA ASN A 114 -0.17 5.48 11.23
C ASN A 114 -1.42 4.61 11.39
N PHE A 115 -1.88 4.08 10.27
CA PHE A 115 -3.05 3.23 10.22
C PHE A 115 -2.76 1.82 10.77
N CYS A 116 -1.63 1.22 10.40
CA CYS A 116 -1.11 -0.02 10.97
C CYS A 116 -0.95 0.08 12.50
N LYS A 117 -0.25 1.11 12.97
CA LYS A 117 -0.05 1.43 14.39
C LYS A 117 -1.39 1.50 15.15
N SER A 118 -2.36 2.24 14.60
CA SER A 118 -3.67 2.42 15.23
C SER A 118 -4.49 1.13 15.34
N ILE A 119 -4.40 0.24 14.36
CA ILE A 119 -5.16 -1.02 14.36
C ILE A 119 -4.52 -2.04 15.29
N ILE A 120 -3.20 -2.15 15.24
CA ILE A 120 -2.45 -3.07 16.11
C ILE A 120 -2.51 -2.62 17.57
N GLY A 121 -2.64 -1.31 17.82
CA GLY A 121 -2.65 -0.73 19.16
C GLY A 121 -1.25 -0.47 19.73
N ALA A 122 -0.27 -0.27 18.85
CA ALA A 122 1.06 0.19 19.22
C ALA A 122 1.05 1.70 19.53
N THR A 123 1.91 2.16 20.42
CA THR A 123 1.96 3.59 20.81
C THR A 123 3.05 4.37 20.10
N GLN A 124 4.10 3.68 19.66
CA GLN A 124 5.28 4.27 19.02
C GLN A 124 5.86 3.32 17.96
N GLY A 125 6.84 3.80 17.20
CA GLY A 125 7.48 3.02 16.16
C GLY A 125 8.22 3.87 15.15
N TYR A 126 8.70 3.25 14.09
CA TYR A 126 9.36 3.93 12.99
C TYR A 126 9.29 3.12 11.71
N LEU A 127 9.65 3.77 10.61
CA LEU A 127 9.91 3.12 9.33
C LEU A 127 11.31 3.48 8.86
N SER A 128 12.06 2.49 8.42
CA SER A 128 13.41 2.66 7.89
C SER A 128 13.57 1.94 6.56
N LEU A 129 14.49 2.41 5.73
CA LEU A 129 14.97 1.72 4.54
C LEU A 129 16.42 1.34 4.73
N LEU A 130 16.82 0.25 4.11
CA LEU A 130 18.21 -0.15 4.02
C LEU A 130 18.98 0.86 3.17
N SER A 131 20.12 1.32 3.67
CA SER A 131 21.04 2.20 2.94
C SER A 131 21.52 1.55 1.64
N LYS A 132 22.00 2.36 0.68
CA LYS A 132 22.48 1.85 -0.62
C LYS A 132 23.64 0.84 -0.50
N ASN A 133 24.44 0.94 0.57
CA ASN A 133 25.56 0.03 0.84
C ASN A 133 25.15 -1.20 1.67
N GLY A 134 23.89 -1.31 2.09
CA GLY A 134 23.38 -2.44 2.87
C GLY A 134 23.87 -2.51 4.32
N ALA A 135 24.56 -1.49 4.82
CA ALA A 135 25.22 -1.53 6.13
C ALA A 135 24.32 -1.04 7.27
N GLU A 136 23.41 -0.10 6.99
CA GLU A 136 22.68 0.64 8.03
C GLU A 136 21.23 0.91 7.62
N ASN A 137 20.37 1.11 8.61
CA ASN A 137 19.00 1.55 8.39
C ASN A 137 18.90 3.08 8.40
N GLU A 138 18.38 3.66 7.32
CA GLU A 138 18.05 5.07 7.19
C GLU A 138 16.57 5.31 7.56
N TYR A 139 16.29 6.14 8.55
CA TYR A 139 14.92 6.43 8.96
C TYR A 139 14.18 7.28 7.92
N ILE A 140 13.02 6.79 7.46
CA ILE A 140 12.09 7.57 6.66
C ILE A 140 11.26 8.49 7.57
N PHE A 141 10.84 7.97 8.72
CA PHE A 141 10.29 8.76 9.83
C PHE A 141 10.38 7.97 11.13
N ILE A 142 10.38 8.70 12.25
CA ILE A 142 10.33 8.18 13.61
C ILE A 142 9.08 8.76 14.29
N ASP A 143 8.34 7.92 14.99
CA ASP A 143 7.19 8.28 15.79
C ASP A 143 7.45 7.91 17.24
N SER A 144 7.86 8.91 18.01
CA SER A 144 8.19 8.78 19.44
C SER A 144 6.95 8.68 20.34
N GLY A 145 5.74 8.59 19.78
CA GLY A 145 4.50 8.61 20.56
C GLY A 145 4.35 9.91 21.34
N ASN A 146 4.24 9.81 22.67
CA ASN A 146 4.10 10.97 23.56
C ASN A 146 5.44 11.57 24.03
N TYR A 147 6.57 11.01 23.62
CA TYR A 147 7.87 11.57 23.99
C TYR A 147 8.25 12.73 23.06
N PRO A 148 8.90 13.78 23.59
CA PRO A 148 9.33 14.90 22.77
C PRO A 148 10.22 14.39 21.63
N PRO A 149 10.03 14.88 20.40
CA PRO A 149 10.88 14.50 19.28
C PRO A 149 12.33 14.88 19.62
N LYS A 150 13.25 13.91 19.59
CA LYS A 150 14.68 14.22 19.67
C LYS A 150 15.07 15.05 18.44
N GLU A 151 15.87 16.09 18.64
CA GLU A 151 16.17 17.11 17.62
C GLU A 151 17.06 16.60 16.48
N ASP A 152 17.84 15.56 16.72
CA ASP A 152 18.65 14.95 15.66
C ASP A 152 17.86 13.86 14.92
N ARG A 153 17.68 14.05 13.62
CA ARG A 153 16.93 13.13 12.74
C ARG A 153 17.86 12.31 11.85
N SER A 154 19.17 12.42 12.06
CA SER A 154 20.23 11.82 11.23
C SER A 154 20.76 10.52 11.85
N PHE A 155 19.90 9.77 12.52
CA PHE A 155 20.32 8.49 13.09
C PHE A 155 20.35 7.44 11.97
N SER A 156 21.50 6.83 11.76
CA SER A 156 21.58 5.52 11.13
C SER A 156 21.77 4.50 12.24
N VAL A 157 21.04 3.38 12.17
CA VAL A 157 21.19 2.31 13.17
C VAL A 157 21.86 1.11 12.50
N PRO A 158 22.99 0.63 13.05
CA PRO A 158 23.61 -0.60 12.58
C PRO A 158 22.63 -1.77 12.65
N ILE A 159 22.69 -2.65 11.66
CA ILE A 159 21.88 -3.86 11.65
C ILE A 159 22.44 -4.82 12.69
N ARG A 160 21.74 -4.98 13.82
CA ARG A 160 22.10 -5.89 14.93
C ARG A 160 20.86 -6.47 15.60
N GLY A 161 21.08 -7.53 16.36
CA GLY A 161 20.06 -8.17 17.18
C GLY A 161 18.80 -8.56 16.42
N MET A 162 17.65 -8.11 16.91
CA MET A 162 16.35 -8.45 16.30
C MET A 162 16.17 -7.85 14.90
N LEU A 163 16.85 -6.75 14.56
CA LEU A 163 16.80 -6.19 13.21
C LEU A 163 17.51 -7.15 12.24
N GLU A 164 18.68 -7.67 12.63
CA GLU A 164 19.43 -8.65 11.84
C GLU A 164 18.63 -9.94 11.62
N GLU A 165 17.90 -10.39 12.64
CA GLU A 165 17.01 -11.56 12.52
C GLU A 165 15.88 -11.33 11.51
N ALA A 166 15.24 -10.14 11.52
CA ALA A 166 14.23 -9.79 10.53
C ALA A 166 14.80 -9.72 9.10
N TYR A 167 16.03 -9.21 8.95
CA TYR A 167 16.74 -9.19 7.66
C TYR A 167 17.08 -10.59 7.14
N LYS A 168 17.44 -11.53 8.02
CA LYS A 168 17.82 -12.90 7.64
C LYS A 168 16.63 -13.80 7.35
N THR A 169 15.58 -13.68 8.14
CA THR A 169 14.41 -14.56 8.07
C THR A 169 13.39 -14.10 7.05
N CYS A 170 13.38 -12.81 6.70
CA CYS A 170 12.32 -12.17 5.92
C CYS A 170 10.92 -12.31 6.54
N GLU A 171 10.84 -12.57 7.85
CA GLU A 171 9.59 -12.76 8.59
C GLU A 171 9.43 -11.72 9.70
N PRO A 172 8.19 -11.41 10.15
CA PRO A 172 7.96 -10.56 11.30
C PRO A 172 8.58 -11.14 12.59
N ILE A 173 9.35 -10.32 13.30
CA ILE A 173 10.00 -10.67 14.57
C ILE A 173 9.34 -9.90 15.72
N CYS A 174 8.98 -10.60 16.79
CA CYS A 174 8.26 -10.04 17.93
C CYS A 174 8.95 -10.38 19.26
N SER A 175 9.04 -9.42 20.17
CA SER A 175 9.47 -9.65 21.56
C SER A 175 8.63 -8.84 22.54
N ASN A 176 8.00 -9.54 23.49
CA ASN A 176 7.19 -8.94 24.55
C ASN A 176 7.94 -8.71 25.87
N ASP A 177 9.17 -9.22 26.00
CA ASP A 177 9.97 -9.09 27.22
C ASP A 177 11.40 -8.64 26.87
N LEU A 178 11.52 -7.39 26.40
CA LEU A 178 12.80 -6.85 25.95
C LEU A 178 13.83 -6.75 27.08
N LYS A 179 13.41 -6.48 28.31
CA LYS A 179 14.30 -6.34 29.48
C LYS A 179 14.96 -7.65 29.91
N LYS A 180 14.34 -8.79 29.58
CA LYS A 180 14.91 -10.13 29.83
C LYS A 180 15.49 -10.77 28.57
N SER A 181 15.42 -10.09 27.44
CA SER A 181 15.92 -10.61 26.17
C SER A 181 17.44 -10.53 26.12
N LYS A 182 18.04 -11.21 25.13
CA LYS A 182 19.47 -11.15 24.85
C LYS A 182 19.91 -9.77 24.30
N TRP A 183 18.97 -8.86 24.08
CA TRP A 183 19.14 -7.62 23.31
C TRP A 183 19.01 -6.35 24.16
N THR A 184 19.01 -6.49 25.49
CA THR A 184 18.85 -5.40 26.47
C THR A 184 19.94 -4.31 26.36
N GLU A 185 21.12 -4.66 25.84
CA GLU A 185 22.29 -3.77 25.74
C GLU A 185 22.31 -2.88 24.47
N GLU A 186 21.40 -3.09 23.52
CA GLU A 186 21.45 -2.43 22.19
C GLU A 186 20.57 -1.17 22.07
N TYR A 187 19.80 -0.81 23.11
CA TYR A 187 18.86 0.32 23.03
C TYR A 187 19.45 1.63 23.59
N PRO A 188 19.38 2.74 22.83
CA PRO A 188 19.88 4.03 23.29
C PRO A 188 19.11 4.54 24.51
N GLU A 189 19.84 5.09 25.49
CA GLU A 189 19.28 5.57 26.75
C GLU A 189 18.15 6.61 26.54
N GLY A 190 17.07 6.45 27.31
CA GLY A 190 15.96 7.41 27.40
C GLY A 190 14.67 7.04 26.65
N GLN A 191 14.62 5.94 25.90
CA GLN A 191 13.34 5.40 25.36
C GLN A 191 12.95 4.13 26.11
N LYS A 192 11.82 4.19 26.83
CA LYS A 192 11.24 3.00 27.47
C LYS A 192 10.53 2.17 26.40
N VAL A 193 11.17 1.09 25.94
CA VAL A 193 10.57 0.09 25.05
C VAL A 193 10.32 -1.18 25.85
N ASP A 194 9.05 -1.50 26.12
CA ASP A 194 8.66 -2.69 26.89
C ASP A 194 8.48 -3.91 25.97
N ASN A 195 7.89 -3.71 24.79
CA ASN A 195 7.73 -4.73 23.74
C ASN A 195 7.90 -4.12 22.34
N ILE A 196 8.32 -4.95 21.39
CA ILE A 196 8.59 -4.55 20.00
C ILE A 196 8.11 -5.61 19.02
N LEU A 197 7.64 -5.14 17.87
CA LEU A 197 7.29 -5.91 16.69
C LEU A 197 7.97 -5.29 15.47
N ILE A 198 8.74 -6.10 14.75
CA ILE A 198 9.51 -5.72 13.57
C ILE A 198 8.90 -6.49 12.40
N SER A 199 8.51 -5.79 11.35
CA SER A 199 8.01 -6.37 10.12
C SER A 199 8.92 -5.95 8.96
N PRO A 200 9.50 -6.90 8.20
CA PRO A 200 10.36 -6.57 7.08
C PRO A 200 9.56 -5.98 5.91
N LEU A 201 10.21 -5.09 5.16
CA LEU A 201 9.76 -4.62 3.86
C LEU A 201 10.49 -5.43 2.80
N VAL A 202 9.81 -6.30 2.06
CA VAL A 202 10.43 -7.24 1.12
C VAL A 202 10.15 -6.82 -0.33
N ILE A 203 11.20 -6.74 -1.14
CA ILE A 203 11.09 -6.57 -2.59
C ILE A 203 12.04 -7.59 -3.23
N ASN A 204 11.53 -8.42 -4.14
CA ASN A 204 12.31 -9.46 -4.83
C ASN A 204 13.08 -10.36 -3.84
N ASP A 205 12.37 -10.88 -2.84
CA ASP A 205 12.92 -11.76 -1.78
C ASP A 205 14.04 -11.15 -0.93
N SER A 206 14.24 -9.83 -1.04
CA SER A 206 15.26 -9.09 -0.29
C SER A 206 14.59 -8.07 0.63
N VAL A 207 15.01 -8.06 1.90
CA VAL A 207 14.55 -7.03 2.83
C VAL A 207 15.21 -5.69 2.49
N VAL A 208 14.38 -4.70 2.15
CA VAL A 208 14.81 -3.36 1.73
C VAL A 208 14.54 -2.29 2.79
N GLY A 209 13.96 -2.68 3.93
CA GLY A 209 13.65 -1.80 5.04
C GLY A 209 12.84 -2.51 6.11
N LEU A 210 12.51 -1.78 7.17
CA LEU A 210 11.79 -2.32 8.32
C LEU A 210 10.67 -1.39 8.77
N LEU A 211 9.51 -1.98 9.05
CA LEU A 211 8.41 -1.40 9.81
C LEU A 211 8.54 -1.84 11.26
N VAL A 212 8.72 -0.91 12.17
CA VAL A 212 8.91 -1.21 13.60
C VAL A 212 7.79 -0.56 14.41
N LEU A 213 7.16 -1.36 15.27
CA LEU A 213 6.10 -0.97 16.19
C LEU A 213 6.51 -1.35 17.60
N ALA A 214 6.14 -0.54 18.58
CA ALA A 214 6.50 -0.79 19.97
C ALA A 214 5.42 -0.34 20.95
N ASN A 215 5.55 -0.88 22.17
CA ASN A 215 4.79 -0.48 23.35
C ASN A 215 3.26 -0.65 23.18
N LYS A 216 2.83 -1.86 22.83
CA LYS A 216 1.44 -2.30 22.96
C LYS A 216 1.19 -2.72 24.41
N GLU A 217 0.14 -2.22 25.06
CA GLU A 217 -0.11 -2.42 26.50
C GLU A 217 -0.18 -3.90 26.91
N GLU A 218 -0.88 -4.73 26.13
CA GLU A 218 -1.01 -6.18 26.38
C GLU A 218 0.12 -7.02 25.76
N GLY A 219 1.12 -6.38 25.13
CA GLY A 219 2.06 -7.04 24.24
C GLY A 219 1.45 -7.40 22.88
N PHE A 220 2.31 -7.81 21.96
CA PHE A 220 1.96 -8.23 20.61
C PHE A 220 1.60 -9.72 20.58
N LYS A 221 0.54 -10.04 19.84
CA LYS A 221 0.04 -11.40 19.58
C LYS A 221 0.49 -11.86 18.19
N GLU A 222 0.28 -13.13 17.89
CA GLU A 222 0.62 -13.70 16.57
C GLU A 222 -0.17 -13.00 15.44
N GLU A 223 -1.44 -12.67 15.70
CA GLU A 223 -2.27 -11.94 14.75
C GLU A 223 -1.72 -10.53 14.44
N ASP A 224 -1.08 -9.88 15.42
CA ASP A 224 -0.44 -8.57 15.20
C ASP A 224 0.77 -8.71 14.28
N SER A 225 1.55 -9.78 14.44
CA SER A 225 2.72 -10.07 13.62
C SER A 225 2.31 -10.34 12.17
N ASN A 226 1.27 -11.15 11.97
CA ASN A 226 0.69 -11.40 10.66
C ASN A 226 0.17 -10.12 10.02
N LEU A 227 -0.56 -9.29 10.77
CA LEU A 227 -1.11 -8.04 10.25
C LEU A 227 0.00 -7.03 9.90
N ALA A 228 1.02 -6.91 10.76
CA ALA A 228 2.19 -6.07 10.49
C ALA A 228 2.97 -6.55 9.26
N GLY A 229 3.07 -7.87 9.03
CA GLY A 229 3.62 -8.46 7.81
C GLY A 229 2.88 -7.97 6.57
N VAL A 230 1.56 -8.08 6.55
CA VAL A 230 0.73 -7.60 5.41
C VAL A 230 0.88 -6.10 5.18
N PHE A 231 0.96 -5.29 6.25
CA PHE A 231 1.24 -3.87 6.09
C PHE A 231 2.65 -3.59 5.56
N GLY A 232 3.64 -4.39 5.97
CA GLY A 232 5.00 -4.37 5.43
C GLY A 232 5.00 -4.61 3.92
N GLU A 233 4.25 -5.62 3.45
CA GLU A 233 4.05 -5.90 2.03
C GLU A 233 3.43 -4.70 1.28
N ILE A 234 2.37 -4.09 1.83
CA ILE A 234 1.74 -2.91 1.19
C ILE A 234 2.71 -1.73 1.10
N ILE A 235 3.53 -1.49 2.13
CA ILE A 235 4.56 -0.45 2.11
C ILE A 235 5.64 -0.79 1.07
N SER A 236 6.02 -2.06 0.94
CA SER A 236 6.99 -2.54 -0.05
C SER A 236 6.50 -2.32 -1.47
N ILE A 237 5.22 -2.61 -1.74
CA ILE A 237 4.56 -2.28 -3.01
C ILE A 237 4.61 -0.77 -3.28
N ALA A 238 4.36 0.05 -2.26
CA ALA A 238 4.44 1.51 -2.40
C ALA A 238 5.86 2.00 -2.74
N LEU A 239 6.88 1.40 -2.12
CA LEU A 239 8.28 1.68 -2.39
C LEU A 239 8.66 1.27 -3.82
N TYR A 240 8.28 0.05 -4.21
CA TYR A 240 8.51 -0.48 -5.56
C TYR A 240 7.89 0.43 -6.63
N LYS A 241 6.64 0.86 -6.41
CA LYS A 241 5.95 1.83 -7.27
C LYS A 241 6.73 3.13 -7.41
N SER A 242 7.18 3.73 -6.30
CA SER A 242 7.93 5.00 -6.33
C SER A 242 9.22 4.86 -7.13
N ARG A 243 10.03 3.83 -6.82
CA ARG A 243 11.30 3.57 -7.53
C ARG A 243 11.08 3.31 -9.02
N THR A 244 10.04 2.55 -9.38
CA THR A 244 9.71 2.26 -10.77
C THR A 244 9.30 3.53 -11.53
N LEU A 245 8.52 4.41 -10.89
CA LEU A 245 8.11 5.68 -11.49
C LEU A 245 9.29 6.64 -11.67
N GLU A 246 10.19 6.73 -10.68
CA GLU A 246 11.41 7.53 -10.77
C GLU A 246 12.29 7.08 -11.94
N LEU A 247 12.51 5.76 -12.09
CA LEU A 247 13.25 5.18 -13.22
C LEU A 247 12.59 5.44 -14.57
N TYR A 248 11.25 5.37 -14.62
CA TYR A 248 10.50 5.66 -15.84
C TYR A 248 10.63 7.13 -16.25
N GLU A 249 10.46 8.06 -15.30
CA GLU A 249 10.62 9.50 -15.54
C GLU A 249 12.05 9.83 -16.03
N GLU A 250 13.08 9.20 -15.46
CA GLU A 250 14.46 9.36 -15.92
C GLU A 250 14.65 8.86 -17.37
N SER A 251 14.12 7.69 -17.70
CA SER A 251 14.20 7.14 -19.06
C SER A 251 13.46 8.01 -20.09
N GLU A 252 12.30 8.56 -19.72
CA GLU A 252 11.55 9.48 -20.60
C GLU A 252 12.32 10.79 -20.84
N ASN A 253 12.95 11.34 -19.80
CA ASN A 253 13.78 12.54 -19.95
C ASN A 253 14.98 12.29 -20.88
N GLN A 254 15.65 11.14 -20.75
CA GLN A 254 16.73 10.74 -21.66
C GLN A 254 16.26 10.64 -23.12
N LYS A 255 15.06 10.07 -23.36
CA LYS A 255 14.50 10.01 -24.72
C LYS A 255 14.25 11.40 -25.29
N ILE A 256 13.70 12.31 -24.48
CA ILE A 256 13.44 13.70 -24.90
C ILE A 256 14.75 14.39 -25.27
N GLU A 257 15.80 14.21 -24.48
CA GLU A 257 17.13 14.76 -24.75
C GLU A 257 17.69 14.25 -26.09
N ILE A 258 17.67 12.94 -26.31
CA ILE A 258 18.13 12.32 -27.57
C ILE A 258 17.30 12.80 -28.78
N ILE A 259 15.98 12.95 -28.62
CA ILE A 259 15.11 13.47 -29.68
C ILE A 259 15.50 14.92 -30.04
N ASN A 260 15.80 15.75 -29.06
CA ASN A 260 16.23 17.12 -29.29
C ASN A 260 17.59 17.16 -30.00
N GLU A 261 18.56 16.34 -29.57
CA GLU A 261 19.86 16.22 -30.25
C GLU A 261 19.71 15.76 -31.70
N LEU A 262 18.83 14.80 -31.96
CA LEU A 262 18.54 14.31 -33.31
C LEU A 262 17.94 15.44 -34.18
N ASN A 263 16.98 16.19 -33.66
CA ASN A 263 16.37 17.31 -34.37
C ASN A 263 17.38 18.42 -34.68
N ASP A 264 18.27 18.73 -33.74
CA ASP A 264 19.34 19.71 -33.92
C ASP A 264 20.34 19.25 -34.99
N ALA A 265 20.72 17.98 -35.00
CA ALA A 265 21.57 17.40 -36.04
C ALA A 265 20.91 17.47 -37.43
N ILE A 266 19.63 17.13 -37.53
CA ILE A 266 18.84 17.27 -38.77
C ILE A 266 18.79 18.73 -39.23
N SER A 267 18.56 19.67 -38.33
CA SER A 267 18.53 21.12 -38.63
C SER A 267 19.88 21.63 -39.16
N LYS A 268 20.99 21.18 -38.55
CA LYS A 268 22.35 21.49 -39.03
C LYS A 268 22.60 20.91 -40.41
N ILE A 269 22.18 19.67 -40.68
CA ILE A 269 22.27 19.07 -42.02
C ILE A 269 21.47 19.88 -43.03
N LYS A 270 20.22 20.26 -42.72
CA LYS A 270 19.40 21.10 -43.62
C LYS A 270 20.08 22.43 -43.97
N THR A 271 20.70 23.07 -42.98
CA THR A 271 21.42 24.34 -43.18
C THR A 271 22.69 24.15 -44.03
N LEU A 272 23.46 23.09 -43.77
CA LEU A 272 24.65 22.74 -44.56
C LEU A 272 24.29 22.29 -45.99
N SER A 273 23.16 21.62 -46.19
CA SER A 273 22.64 21.23 -47.51
C SER A 273 22.08 22.41 -48.32
N GLY A 274 21.93 23.59 -47.73
CA GLY A 274 21.49 24.80 -48.43
C GLY A 274 22.59 25.50 -49.24
N LEU A 275 23.86 25.11 -49.07
CA LEU A 275 24.97 25.62 -49.86
C LEU A 275 25.04 24.88 -51.19
N VAL A 276 24.48 25.49 -52.23
CA VAL A 276 24.54 24.99 -53.60
C VAL A 276 25.84 25.48 -54.26
N PRO A 277 26.85 24.61 -54.49
CA PRO A 277 28.09 25.02 -55.10
C PRO A 277 27.86 25.40 -56.57
N ILE A 278 27.92 26.70 -56.86
CA ILE A 278 27.67 27.26 -58.19
C ILE A 278 28.97 27.81 -58.79
N CYS A 279 29.22 27.54 -60.07
CA CYS A 279 30.38 28.07 -60.77
C CYS A 279 30.26 29.59 -60.90
N ALA A 280 31.26 30.34 -60.44
CA ALA A 280 31.24 31.80 -60.50
C ALA A 280 31.15 32.36 -61.94
N GLU A 281 31.73 31.64 -62.91
CA GLU A 281 31.80 32.02 -64.31
C GLU A 281 30.52 31.63 -65.08
N CYS A 282 30.20 30.33 -65.15
CA CYS A 282 29.14 29.82 -66.03
C CYS A 282 27.83 29.48 -65.31
N LYS A 283 27.74 29.71 -64.00
CA LYS A 283 26.55 29.48 -63.15
C LYS A 283 26.02 28.04 -63.09
N LYS A 284 26.76 27.04 -63.59
CA LYS A 284 26.42 25.63 -63.39
C LYS A 284 26.49 25.24 -61.91
N ILE A 285 25.65 24.31 -61.49
CA ILE A 285 25.63 23.75 -60.14
C ILE A 285 26.38 22.42 -60.11
N ARG A 286 27.21 22.20 -59.10
CA ARG A 286 27.91 20.92 -58.88
C ARG A 286 27.10 20.02 -57.94
N ASP A 287 26.91 18.76 -58.31
CA ASP A 287 26.28 17.76 -57.44
C ASP A 287 27.29 17.11 -56.45
N ASP A 288 26.79 16.25 -55.56
CA ASP A 288 27.59 15.52 -54.57
C ASP A 288 28.60 14.53 -55.20
N LYS A 289 28.40 14.18 -56.48
CA LYS A 289 29.30 13.29 -57.25
C LYS A 289 30.35 14.08 -58.03
N GLY A 290 30.29 15.41 -58.02
CA GLY A 290 31.23 16.31 -58.68
C GLY A 290 30.87 16.67 -60.13
N PHE A 291 29.72 16.25 -60.65
CA PHE A 291 29.23 16.61 -61.98
C PHE A 291 28.60 18.01 -61.99
N TRP A 292 28.69 18.69 -63.13
CA TRP A 292 28.17 20.06 -63.29
C TRP A 292 26.94 20.08 -64.20
N TYR A 293 25.85 20.63 -63.69
CA TYR A 293 24.55 20.73 -64.36
C TYR A 293 24.17 22.19 -64.59
N GLN A 294 23.33 22.45 -65.60
CA GLN A 294 22.63 23.75 -65.66
C GLN A 294 21.69 23.90 -64.46
N VAL A 295 21.37 25.14 -64.10
CA VAL A 295 20.61 25.44 -62.87
C VAL A 295 19.23 24.80 -62.92
N GLU A 296 18.58 24.91 -64.07
CA GLU A 296 17.25 24.39 -64.36
C GLU A 296 17.25 22.85 -64.24
N GLU A 297 18.18 22.20 -64.93
CA GLU A 297 18.33 20.73 -64.89
C GLU A 297 18.61 20.22 -63.47
N TYR A 298 19.43 20.93 -62.70
CA TYR A 298 19.72 20.56 -61.32
C TYR A 298 18.48 20.68 -60.43
N ILE A 299 17.72 21.77 -60.56
CA ILE A 299 16.52 22.03 -59.74
C ILE A 299 15.39 21.07 -60.09
N GLU A 300 15.14 20.77 -61.37
CA GLU A 300 14.13 19.78 -61.78
C GLU A 300 14.45 18.38 -61.24
N LYS A 301 15.74 17.99 -61.22
CA LYS A 301 16.17 16.67 -60.73
C LYS A 301 16.11 16.53 -59.21
N HIS A 302 16.22 17.62 -58.46
CA HIS A 302 16.36 17.60 -57.00
C HIS A 302 15.21 18.30 -56.25
N SER A 303 14.15 18.69 -56.94
CA SER A 303 12.95 19.28 -56.35
C SER A 303 11.70 18.92 -57.15
N ASN A 304 10.53 19.32 -56.66
CA ASN A 304 9.26 19.18 -57.39
C ASN A 304 8.95 20.41 -58.27
N ALA A 305 9.95 21.21 -58.64
CA ALA A 305 9.75 22.39 -59.48
C ALA A 305 9.69 22.02 -60.96
N GLU A 306 8.80 22.68 -61.70
CA GLU A 306 8.68 22.59 -63.16
C GLU A 306 8.97 23.97 -63.77
N PHE A 307 9.79 24.02 -64.82
CA PHE A 307 10.12 25.28 -65.50
C PHE A 307 9.24 25.52 -66.73
N SER A 308 8.66 26.72 -66.80
CA SER A 308 8.06 27.23 -68.04
C SER A 308 9.03 28.16 -68.75
N HIS A 309 8.91 28.23 -70.08
CA HIS A 309 9.74 29.11 -70.90
C HIS A 309 8.99 30.42 -71.11
N GLY A 310 9.62 31.52 -70.70
CA GLY A 310 9.12 32.88 -70.90
C GLY A 310 10.29 33.85 -71.05
N LEU A 311 10.02 35.02 -71.63
CA LEU A 311 11.01 36.09 -71.74
C LEU A 311 10.69 37.16 -70.70
N CYS A 312 11.69 37.58 -69.93
CA CYS A 312 11.50 38.71 -69.01
C CYS A 312 11.37 40.03 -69.79
N PRO A 313 10.83 41.10 -69.19
CA PRO A 313 10.65 42.38 -69.87
C PRO A 313 11.94 42.92 -70.51
N GLU A 314 13.09 42.77 -69.84
CA GLU A 314 14.38 43.21 -70.40
C GLU A 314 14.78 42.44 -71.66
N CYS A 315 14.58 41.11 -71.65
CA CYS A 315 14.85 40.26 -72.80
C CYS A 315 13.90 40.57 -73.97
N ILE A 316 12.62 40.80 -73.69
CA ILE A 316 11.65 41.21 -74.71
C ILE A 316 12.03 42.57 -75.28
N LYS A 317 12.36 43.56 -74.44
CA LYS A 317 12.82 44.88 -74.88
C LYS A 317 14.01 44.82 -75.83
N LYS A 318 14.92 43.89 -75.58
CA LYS A 318 16.15 43.72 -76.35
C LYS A 318 15.92 42.96 -77.66
N MET A 319 15.18 41.85 -77.62
CA MET A 319 15.03 40.94 -78.77
C MET A 319 13.80 41.23 -79.62
N HIS A 320 12.77 41.80 -79.01
CA HIS A 320 11.49 42.13 -79.65
C HIS A 320 11.02 43.54 -79.22
N PRO A 321 11.81 44.59 -79.54
CA PRO A 321 11.50 45.96 -79.14
C PRO A 321 10.18 46.48 -79.73
N ASP A 322 9.74 45.92 -80.86
CA ASP A 322 8.49 46.23 -81.57
C ASP A 322 7.25 45.88 -80.75
N ILE A 323 7.23 44.73 -80.08
CA ILE A 323 6.10 44.30 -79.24
C ILE A 323 6.28 44.70 -77.77
N TYR A 324 7.45 45.16 -77.36
CA TYR A 324 7.70 45.57 -75.96
C TYR A 324 6.79 46.72 -75.53
N HIS A 325 6.56 47.69 -76.41
CA HIS A 325 5.72 48.84 -76.10
C HIS A 325 4.26 48.42 -75.89
N ASP A 326 3.77 47.50 -76.72
CA ASP A 326 2.40 47.01 -76.63
C ASP A 326 2.16 46.11 -75.40
N LEU A 327 3.13 45.27 -75.06
CA LEU A 327 3.02 44.33 -73.94
C LEU A 327 3.23 44.97 -72.56
N PHE A 328 4.00 46.07 -72.47
CA PHE A 328 4.43 46.61 -71.17
C PHE A 328 4.22 48.12 -70.96
N LEU A 329 3.85 48.88 -72.00
CA LEU A 329 3.68 50.34 -71.89
C LEU A 329 2.26 50.84 -72.25
N ASN A 330 1.39 50.00 -72.83
CA ASN A 330 0.01 50.37 -73.16
C ASN A 330 -0.96 50.33 -71.97
N ASP A 331 -0.56 49.80 -70.81
CA ASP A 331 -1.40 49.74 -69.59
C ASP A 331 -1.39 51.04 -68.74
N LYS A 332 -0.95 52.17 -69.30
CA LYS A 332 -1.00 53.50 -68.65
C LYS A 332 -1.89 54.52 -69.38
N SER A 333 -2.79 54.06 -70.24
CA SER A 333 -3.85 54.90 -70.80
C SER A 333 -5.21 54.26 -70.52
N ASP A 334 -5.67 54.44 -69.28
CA ASP A 334 -7.05 54.85 -68.95
C ASP A 334 -7.12 55.36 -67.50
#